data_AF-A0A2P2I9E3-F1
#
_entry.id   AF-A0A2P2I9E3-F1
#
_cell.length_a   1.000
_cell.length_b   1.000
_cell.length_c   1.000
_cell.angle_alpha   90.00
_cell.angle_beta   90.00
_cell.angle_gamma   90.00
#
_symmetry.space_group_name_H-M   'P 1'
#
loop_
_entity.id
_entity.type
_entity.pdbx_description
1 polymer ?
#
loop_
_entity_poly.entity_id
_entity_poly.type
_entity_poly.pdbx_seq_one_letter_code
_entity_poly.pdbx_strand_id
1 'polypeptide(L)'
;CRGKAVAKGHQQYGFCQAGMSGLILEDEVVLGLPGPYTWRGTVHTSNISKNFLLRDKTQYLGPVTENDSPVDKYSYLGYSVAAGRFLGDFVSYVGGAPRSNGTGQVVFFSRDKIGESLLLVDLILDGEVFASSFGFEVLGVDVNSDNYDDLIVGAPFYMASH
;
A
#
# COMPACT_ATOMS: atom_id res chain seq x y z
N CYS A 1 -4.10 10.51 9.34
CA CYS A 1 -3.25 11.73 9.41
C CYS A 1 -3.49 12.54 10.66
N ARG A 2 -4.77 12.72 11.06
CA ARG A 2 -5.12 13.25 12.37
C ARG A 2 -4.41 12.45 13.48
N GLY A 3 -3.89 13.15 14.49
CA GLY A 3 -3.16 12.53 15.61
C GLY A 3 -1.72 12.10 15.28
N LYS A 4 -1.20 12.38 14.08
CA LYS A 4 0.21 12.16 13.71
C LYS A 4 0.99 13.49 13.70
N ALA A 5 2.31 13.42 13.70
CA ALA A 5 3.17 14.60 13.61
C ALA A 5 2.96 15.34 12.27
N VAL A 6 2.82 16.67 12.31
CA VAL A 6 2.57 17.52 11.13
C VAL A 6 3.42 18.79 11.09
N ALA A 7 4.20 19.06 12.14
CA ALA A 7 4.94 20.32 12.28
C ALA A 7 5.97 20.56 11.17
N LYS A 8 6.52 19.49 10.57
CA LYS A 8 7.46 19.57 9.44
C LYS A 8 6.79 19.40 8.08
N GLY A 9 5.48 19.66 7.98
CA GLY A 9 4.74 19.63 6.72
C GLY A 9 4.89 18.30 5.98
N HIS A 10 5.44 18.36 4.77
CA HIS A 10 5.60 17.19 3.90
C HIS A 10 6.61 16.17 4.42
N GLN A 11 7.57 16.58 5.25
CA GLN A 11 8.53 15.65 5.87
C GLN A 11 7.88 14.77 6.95
N GLN A 12 6.60 15.03 7.28
CA GLN A 12 5.78 14.24 8.20
C GLN A 12 4.40 14.00 7.56
N TYR A 13 3.31 13.99 8.32
CA TYR A 13 1.96 13.71 7.83
C TYR A 13 1.17 14.96 7.41
N GLY A 14 1.81 16.14 7.31
CA GLY A 14 1.13 17.40 7.02
C GLY A 14 0.41 17.43 5.67
N PHE A 15 0.92 16.68 4.68
CA PHE A 15 0.31 16.52 3.35
C PHE A 15 0.06 15.05 3.02
N CYS A 16 -0.49 14.28 3.96
CA CYS A 16 -0.59 12.83 3.82
C CYS A 16 -1.42 12.32 2.63
N GLN A 17 -2.40 13.11 2.14
CA GLN A 17 -3.31 12.72 1.05
C GLN A 17 -3.95 11.33 1.25
N ALA A 18 -4.44 11.06 2.47
CA ALA A 18 -5.06 9.78 2.76
C ALA A 18 -6.38 9.57 2.03
N GLY A 19 -6.55 8.39 1.45
CA GLY A 19 -7.71 8.05 0.62
C GLY A 19 -7.53 8.45 -0.85
N MET A 20 -6.29 8.67 -1.30
CA MET A 20 -5.99 8.81 -2.74
C MET A 20 -6.46 7.58 -3.51
N SER A 21 -6.24 6.40 -2.92
CA SER A 21 -6.83 5.13 -3.30
C SER A 21 -7.43 4.47 -2.07
N GLY A 22 -8.38 3.56 -2.29
CA GLY A 22 -8.98 2.81 -1.20
C GLY A 22 -9.87 1.70 -1.69
N LEU A 23 -10.05 0.69 -0.84
CA LEU A 23 -10.96 -0.41 -1.05
C LEU A 23 -11.62 -0.81 0.28
N ILE A 24 -12.82 -1.36 0.18
CA ILE A 24 -13.60 -1.83 1.33
C ILE A 24 -13.69 -3.35 1.20
N LEU A 25 -13.18 -4.04 2.21
CA LEU A 25 -13.40 -5.46 2.46
C LEU A 25 -14.62 -5.62 3.37
N GLU A 26 -15.02 -6.86 3.69
CA GLU A 26 -16.21 -7.14 4.50
C GLU A 26 -16.22 -6.40 5.85
N ASP A 27 -15.10 -6.44 6.58
CA ASP A 27 -14.97 -5.84 7.93
C ASP A 27 -13.80 -4.84 8.02
N GLU A 28 -13.22 -4.43 6.90
CA GLU A 28 -11.98 -3.64 6.89
C GLU A 28 -11.95 -2.63 5.74
N VAL A 29 -11.29 -1.49 5.98
CA VAL A 29 -10.98 -0.51 4.94
C VAL A 29 -9.48 -0.38 4.78
N VAL A 30 -9.01 -0.46 3.53
CA VAL A 30 -7.61 -0.22 3.16
C VAL A 30 -7.54 1.10 2.42
N LEU A 31 -6.60 1.97 2.79
CA LEU A 31 -6.41 3.29 2.20
C LEU A 31 -4.95 3.48 1.79
N GLY A 32 -4.76 4.08 0.62
CA GLY A 32 -3.47 4.58 0.16
C GLY A 32 -3.19 6.01 0.61
N LEU A 33 -1.95 6.28 1.00
CA LEU A 33 -1.46 7.57 1.49
C LEU A 33 -0.13 7.91 0.81
N PRO A 34 -0.09 8.47 -0.40
CA PRO A 34 1.17 8.75 -1.11
C PRO A 34 2.01 9.88 -0.50
N GLY A 35 1.42 10.72 0.34
CA GLY A 35 2.03 11.98 0.78
C GLY A 35 3.02 11.96 1.97
N PRO A 36 2.89 11.08 3.00
CA PRO A 36 3.73 11.17 4.18
C PRO A 36 5.23 10.99 3.88
N TYR A 37 6.06 11.67 4.68
CA TYR A 37 7.53 11.56 4.67
C TYR A 37 8.16 11.86 3.30
N THR A 38 7.87 13.05 2.79
CA THR A 38 8.39 13.58 1.52
C THR A 38 7.95 12.71 0.35
N TRP A 39 6.62 12.53 0.26
CA TRP A 39 5.97 11.75 -0.79
C TRP A 39 6.52 10.33 -0.93
N ARG A 40 7.03 9.78 0.17
CA ARG A 40 7.43 8.38 0.21
C ARG A 40 6.20 7.50 0.09
N GLY A 41 5.21 7.81 0.91
CA GLY A 41 3.91 7.17 0.89
C GLY A 41 3.81 5.92 1.76
N THR A 42 2.60 5.46 2.01
CA THR A 42 2.29 4.27 2.81
C THR A 42 0.86 3.78 2.55
N VAL A 43 0.55 2.59 3.07
CA VAL A 43 -0.80 2.02 3.13
C VAL A 43 -1.28 2.03 4.59
N HIS A 44 -2.57 2.25 4.78
CA HIS A 44 -3.23 2.20 6.08
C HIS A 44 -4.39 1.23 6.01
N THR A 45 -4.60 0.48 7.08
CA THR A 45 -5.80 -0.32 7.20
C THR A 45 -6.41 -0.33 8.60
N SER A 46 -7.74 -0.45 8.66
CA SER A 46 -8.48 -0.47 9.91
C SER A 46 -9.79 -1.25 9.83
N ASN A 47 -10.17 -1.89 10.93
CA ASN A 47 -11.42 -2.62 11.02
C ASN A 47 -12.62 -1.65 11.12
N ILE A 48 -13.65 -1.92 10.32
CA ILE A 48 -14.90 -1.15 10.22
C ILE A 48 -16.12 -1.97 10.66
N SER A 49 -15.92 -3.15 11.25
CA SER A 49 -16.99 -4.02 11.70
C SER A 49 -17.98 -3.31 12.62
N LYS A 50 -19.26 -3.61 12.42
CA LYS A 50 -20.36 -3.02 13.21
C LYS A 50 -20.43 -3.59 14.63
N ASN A 51 -19.83 -4.76 14.87
CA ASN A 51 -19.82 -5.37 16.20
C ASN A 51 -18.78 -4.68 17.10
N PHE A 52 -19.22 -3.68 17.86
CA PHE A 52 -18.36 -2.86 18.70
C PHE A 52 -17.53 -3.66 19.73
N LEU A 53 -18.03 -4.81 20.20
CA LEU A 53 -17.34 -5.64 21.19
C LEU A 53 -16.18 -6.45 20.59
N LEU A 54 -16.26 -6.80 19.30
CA LEU A 54 -15.24 -7.57 18.59
C LEU A 54 -14.38 -6.71 17.67
N ARG A 55 -14.72 -5.42 17.51
CA ARG A 55 -14.02 -4.51 16.63
C ARG A 55 -12.62 -4.21 17.14
N ASP A 56 -11.63 -4.64 16.37
CA ASP A 56 -10.25 -4.18 16.54
C ASP A 56 -10.18 -2.66 16.26
N LYS A 57 -9.74 -1.88 17.26
CA LYS A 57 -9.60 -0.42 17.14
C LYS A 57 -8.20 -0.03 16.65
N THR A 58 -7.32 -1.00 16.46
CA THR A 58 -5.96 -0.78 16.00
C THR A 58 -5.96 -0.24 14.58
N GLN A 59 -5.09 0.74 14.36
CA GLN A 59 -4.86 1.35 13.06
C GLN A 59 -3.52 0.83 12.57
N TYR A 60 -3.54 0.01 11.52
CA TYR A 60 -2.34 -0.56 10.95
C TYR A 60 -1.80 0.36 9.86
N LEU A 61 -0.49 0.56 9.81
CA LEU A 61 0.18 1.41 8.84
C LEU A 61 1.43 0.71 8.31
N GLY A 62 1.68 0.83 7.02
CA GLY A 62 2.95 0.45 6.43
C GLY A 62 4.10 1.34 6.95
N PRO A 63 5.32 0.80 7.07
CA PRO A 63 6.48 1.56 7.50
C PRO A 63 6.79 2.69 6.50
N VAL A 64 7.02 3.88 7.04
CA VAL A 64 7.15 5.12 6.24
C VAL A 64 8.28 6.04 6.73
N THR A 65 8.87 5.73 7.88
CA THR A 65 10.02 6.43 8.47
C THR A 65 11.30 6.16 7.68
N GLU A 66 12.33 6.98 7.89
CA GLU A 66 13.56 6.98 7.08
C GLU A 66 14.31 5.64 7.05
N ASN A 67 14.29 4.88 8.15
CA ASN A 67 15.04 3.64 8.26
C ASN A 67 14.22 2.38 7.98
N ASP A 68 12.89 2.49 7.91
CA ASP A 68 11.99 1.32 7.93
C ASP A 68 11.19 1.16 6.65
N SER A 69 11.06 2.22 5.86
CA SER A 69 10.16 2.20 4.71
C SER A 69 10.73 1.39 3.54
N PRO A 70 9.89 0.66 2.80
CA PRO A 70 10.33 -0.18 1.68
C PRO A 70 10.72 0.61 0.43
N VAL A 71 10.43 1.92 0.40
CA VAL A 71 10.64 2.77 -0.78
C VAL A 71 11.29 4.10 -0.43
N ASP A 72 11.97 4.70 -1.41
CA ASP A 72 12.61 6.00 -1.25
C ASP A 72 11.61 7.18 -1.28
N LYS A 73 12.12 8.38 -0.95
CA LYS A 73 11.34 9.63 -1.05
C LYS A 73 10.83 9.81 -2.49
N TYR A 74 9.66 10.44 -2.63
CA TYR A 74 9.00 10.69 -3.92
C TYR A 74 8.49 9.45 -4.68
N SER A 75 8.43 8.28 -4.03
CA SER A 75 7.95 7.01 -4.63
C SER A 75 6.43 6.92 -4.80
N TYR A 76 5.67 7.68 -3.99
CA TYR A 76 4.21 7.72 -3.99
C TYR A 76 3.55 6.38 -3.61
N LEU A 77 4.14 5.62 -2.67
CA LEU A 77 3.54 4.37 -2.21
C LEU A 77 2.12 4.58 -1.66
N GLY A 78 1.19 3.71 -2.04
CA GLY A 78 -0.24 3.87 -1.77
C GLY A 78 -0.92 4.80 -2.79
N TYR A 79 -0.33 4.98 -3.98
CA TYR A 79 -1.01 5.62 -5.10
C TYR A 79 -2.22 4.79 -5.53
N SER A 80 -2.04 3.47 -5.61
CA SER A 80 -3.07 2.45 -5.79
C SER A 80 -3.00 1.42 -4.65
N VAL A 81 -4.11 0.74 -4.38
CA VAL A 81 -4.17 -0.32 -3.36
C VAL A 81 -5.03 -1.50 -3.83
N ALA A 82 -4.61 -2.71 -3.44
CA ALA A 82 -5.39 -3.95 -3.56
C ALA A 82 -5.28 -4.75 -2.26
N ALA A 83 -6.16 -5.73 -2.06
CA ALA A 83 -6.07 -6.68 -0.96
C ALA A 83 -6.66 -8.03 -1.40
N GLY A 84 -6.13 -9.12 -0.86
CA GLY A 84 -6.47 -10.47 -1.30
C GLY A 84 -5.55 -11.52 -0.67
N ARG A 85 -5.74 -12.79 -1.04
CA ARG A 85 -4.92 -13.93 -0.61
C ARG A 85 -3.83 -14.22 -1.62
N PHE A 86 -2.77 -13.41 -1.63
CA PHE A 86 -1.69 -13.53 -2.61
C PHE A 86 -0.55 -14.46 -2.16
N LEU A 87 -0.18 -14.41 -0.88
CA LEU A 87 1.02 -15.06 -0.34
C LEU A 87 0.71 -16.16 0.69
N GLY A 88 -0.49 -16.74 0.63
CA GLY A 88 -0.95 -17.80 1.53
C GLY A 88 -2.40 -17.61 1.99
N ASP A 89 -2.70 -18.11 3.18
CA ASP A 89 -4.08 -18.18 3.68
C ASP A 89 -4.55 -16.89 4.38
N PHE A 90 -3.65 -15.94 4.59
CA PHE A 90 -3.94 -14.66 5.23
C PHE A 90 -4.15 -13.56 4.20
N VAL A 91 -4.91 -12.52 4.58
CA VAL A 91 -5.07 -11.33 3.76
C VAL A 91 -3.73 -10.61 3.66
N SER A 92 -3.26 -10.41 2.43
CA SER A 92 -2.18 -9.49 2.09
C SER A 92 -2.77 -8.18 1.55
N TYR A 93 -2.10 -7.08 1.86
CA TYR A 93 -2.39 -5.75 1.33
C TYR A 93 -1.32 -5.36 0.33
N VAL A 94 -1.70 -4.71 -0.75
CA VAL A 94 -0.80 -4.33 -1.82
C VAL A 94 -0.87 -2.82 -2.01
N GLY A 95 0.29 -2.17 -2.08
CA GLY A 95 0.42 -0.75 -2.37
C GLY A 95 1.28 -0.50 -3.59
N GLY A 96 0.77 0.25 -4.56
CA GLY A 96 1.53 0.69 -5.72
C GLY A 96 2.35 1.96 -5.42
N ALA A 97 3.59 2.00 -5.93
CA ALA A 97 4.54 3.10 -5.82
C ALA A 97 5.09 3.47 -7.22
N PRO A 98 4.28 4.10 -8.09
CA PRO A 98 4.56 4.25 -9.52
C PRO A 98 5.76 5.13 -9.88
N ARG A 99 6.38 5.79 -8.90
CA ARG A 99 7.58 6.61 -9.10
C ARG A 99 8.83 6.01 -8.47
N SER A 100 8.70 4.90 -7.76
CA SER A 100 9.83 4.29 -7.08
C SER A 100 10.84 3.72 -8.07
N ASN A 101 12.13 3.77 -7.72
CA ASN A 101 13.23 3.21 -8.52
C ASN A 101 13.27 3.65 -10.01
N GLY A 102 12.59 4.76 -10.36
CA GLY A 102 12.46 5.25 -11.74
C GLY A 102 11.53 4.43 -12.65
N THR A 103 11.29 3.16 -12.36
CA THR A 103 10.41 2.26 -13.13
C THR A 103 9.01 2.13 -12.53
N GLY A 104 8.90 2.23 -11.21
CA GLY A 104 7.74 1.93 -10.40
C GLY A 104 7.89 0.61 -9.63
N GLN A 105 7.22 0.49 -8.49
CA GLN A 105 7.23 -0.73 -7.66
C GLN A 105 5.83 -1.05 -7.13
N VAL A 106 5.63 -2.30 -6.72
CA VAL A 106 4.48 -2.75 -5.93
C VAL A 106 4.99 -3.44 -4.65
N VAL A 107 4.39 -3.11 -3.51
CA VAL A 107 4.80 -3.63 -2.20
C VAL A 107 3.65 -4.40 -1.55
N PHE A 108 3.94 -5.60 -1.06
CA PHE A 108 3.04 -6.46 -0.32
C PHE A 108 3.25 -6.30 1.18
N PHE A 109 2.14 -6.30 1.90
CA PHE A 109 2.10 -6.17 3.34
C PHE A 109 1.21 -7.20 4.00
N SER A 110 1.58 -7.58 5.22
CA SER A 110 0.78 -8.43 6.10
C SER A 110 0.69 -7.82 7.50
N ARG A 111 -0.23 -8.35 8.32
CA ARG A 111 -0.27 -8.06 9.75
C ARG A 111 0.60 -9.09 10.47
N ASP A 112 1.51 -8.65 11.33
CA ASP A 112 2.24 -9.56 12.23
C ASP A 112 1.30 -10.15 13.28
N LYS A 113 0.87 -9.29 14.21
CA LYS A 113 0.06 -9.66 15.38
C LYS A 113 -1.03 -8.64 15.64
N ILE A 114 -2.14 -9.13 16.18
CA ILE A 114 -3.25 -8.29 16.63
C ILE A 114 -2.74 -7.36 17.75
N GLY A 115 -2.95 -6.06 17.57
CA GLY A 115 -2.54 -5.01 18.52
C GLY A 115 -1.21 -4.32 18.19
N GLU A 116 -0.44 -4.83 17.22
CA GLU A 116 0.73 -4.12 16.69
C GLU A 116 0.33 -3.21 15.51
N SER A 117 0.54 -1.90 15.65
CA SER A 117 0.06 -0.92 14.66
C SER A 117 0.85 -0.87 13.34
N LEU A 118 1.87 -1.70 13.17
CA LEU A 118 2.76 -1.68 12.01
C LEU A 118 2.49 -2.90 11.11
N LEU A 119 2.36 -2.67 9.81
CA LEU A 119 2.32 -3.74 8.82
C LEU A 119 3.75 -4.22 8.52
N LEU A 120 3.90 -5.51 8.25
CA LEU A 120 5.15 -6.09 7.77
C LEU A 120 5.23 -5.97 6.25
N VAL A 121 6.45 -5.88 5.71
CA VAL A 121 6.70 -5.94 4.26
C VAL A 121 7.06 -7.37 3.91
N ASP A 122 6.27 -8.01 3.04
CA ASP A 122 6.45 -9.41 2.68
C ASP A 122 7.21 -9.59 1.36
N LEU A 123 6.91 -8.73 0.39
CA LEU A 123 7.44 -8.83 -0.98
C LEU A 123 7.45 -7.44 -1.65
N ILE A 124 8.45 -7.20 -2.49
CA ILE A 124 8.53 -6.03 -3.37
C ILE A 124 8.72 -6.53 -4.80
N LEU A 125 7.93 -5.99 -5.73
CA LEU A 125 8.05 -6.24 -7.16
C LEU A 125 8.48 -4.95 -7.87
N ASP A 126 9.56 -5.02 -8.63
CA ASP A 126 10.09 -3.92 -9.44
C ASP A 126 9.49 -3.92 -10.85
N GLY A 127 9.18 -2.73 -11.36
CA GLY A 127 8.93 -2.52 -12.78
C GLY A 127 10.21 -2.62 -13.60
N GLU A 128 10.09 -3.07 -14.85
CA GLU A 128 11.24 -3.33 -15.72
C GLU A 128 11.67 -2.10 -16.54
N VAL A 129 10.71 -1.29 -16.98
CA VAL A 129 10.96 -0.20 -17.94
C VAL A 129 10.97 1.15 -17.22
N PHE A 130 12.02 1.93 -17.46
CA PHE A 130 12.17 3.28 -16.92
C PHE A 130 10.99 4.17 -17.33
N ALA A 131 10.47 4.93 -16.38
CA ALA A 131 9.31 5.82 -16.54
C ALA A 131 8.01 5.13 -16.98
N SER A 132 7.91 3.79 -16.88
CA SER A 132 6.67 3.07 -17.22
C SER A 132 5.55 3.25 -16.20
N SER A 133 5.90 3.67 -14.98
CA SER A 133 5.01 3.77 -13.83
C SER A 133 4.35 2.45 -13.45
N PHE A 134 5.14 1.39 -13.35
CA PHE A 134 4.69 0.12 -12.79
C PHE A 134 4.12 0.31 -11.37
N GLY A 135 2.92 -0.24 -11.11
CA GLY A 135 2.21 -0.01 -9.85
C GLY A 135 1.31 1.23 -9.86
N PHE A 136 1.03 1.81 -11.03
CA PHE A 136 0.09 2.94 -11.13
C PHE A 136 -1.33 2.52 -10.75
N GLU A 137 -1.73 1.32 -11.15
CA GLU A 137 -3.00 0.66 -10.78
C GLU A 137 -2.71 -0.79 -10.41
N VAL A 138 -3.43 -1.34 -9.43
CA VAL A 138 -3.29 -2.74 -9.01
C VAL A 138 -4.65 -3.37 -8.80
N LEU A 139 -4.79 -4.66 -9.15
CA LEU A 139 -6.00 -5.44 -8.96
C LEU A 139 -5.63 -6.85 -8.48
N GLY A 140 -6.27 -7.28 -7.39
CA GLY A 140 -6.24 -8.68 -6.94
C GLY A 140 -7.46 -9.43 -7.42
N VAL A 141 -7.25 -10.58 -8.06
CA VAL A 141 -8.32 -11.49 -8.49
C VAL A 141 -7.76 -12.88 -8.76
N ASP A 142 -8.40 -13.91 -8.25
CA ASP A 142 -8.14 -15.32 -8.62
C ASP A 142 -8.56 -15.57 -10.09
N VAL A 143 -7.61 -15.52 -11.03
CA VAL A 143 -7.91 -15.71 -12.46
C VAL A 143 -7.88 -17.18 -12.87
N ASN A 144 -7.23 -18.04 -12.08
CA ASN A 144 -6.97 -19.43 -12.41
C ASN A 144 -7.85 -20.43 -11.62
N SER A 145 -8.66 -19.92 -10.67
CA SER A 145 -9.56 -20.64 -9.77
C SER A 145 -8.88 -21.61 -8.79
N ASP A 146 -7.68 -21.29 -8.31
CA ASP A 146 -6.95 -22.06 -7.30
C ASP A 146 -7.19 -21.63 -5.84
N ASN A 147 -8.00 -20.59 -5.63
CA ASN A 147 -8.32 -19.92 -4.36
C ASN A 147 -7.21 -19.02 -3.78
N TYR A 148 -6.16 -18.73 -4.54
CA TYR A 148 -5.21 -17.66 -4.28
C TYR A 148 -5.45 -16.53 -5.30
N ASP A 149 -5.42 -15.29 -4.82
CA ASP A 149 -5.59 -14.15 -5.72
C ASP A 149 -4.31 -13.92 -6.53
N ASP A 150 -4.46 -13.76 -7.84
CA ASP A 150 -3.39 -13.29 -8.72
C ASP A 150 -3.35 -11.75 -8.69
N LEU A 151 -2.15 -11.19 -8.90
CA LEU A 151 -1.96 -9.73 -8.97
C LEU A 151 -1.81 -9.27 -10.42
N ILE A 152 -2.66 -8.33 -10.83
CA ILE A 152 -2.53 -7.57 -12.08
C ILE A 152 -1.99 -6.18 -11.75
N VAL A 153 -0.94 -5.76 -12.46
CA VAL A 153 -0.27 -4.47 -12.25
C VAL A 153 -0.26 -3.64 -13.52
N GLY A 154 -0.75 -2.40 -13.44
CA GLY A 154 -0.70 -1.43 -14.52
C GLY A 154 0.62 -0.68 -14.58
N ALA A 155 1.16 -0.53 -15.80
CA ALA A 155 2.30 0.31 -16.14
C ALA A 155 1.93 1.19 -17.36
N PRO A 156 1.07 2.21 -17.19
CA PRO A 156 0.38 2.88 -18.30
C PRO A 156 1.30 3.68 -19.22
N PHE A 157 2.52 3.99 -18.78
CA PHE A 157 3.52 4.71 -19.59
C PHE A 157 4.58 3.77 -20.14
N TYR A 158 4.35 2.46 -20.08
CA TYR A 158 5.22 1.48 -20.72
C TYR A 158 5.36 1.78 -22.21
N MET A 159 6.61 1.95 -22.66
CA MET A 159 6.95 2.09 -24.08
C MET A 159 8.04 1.08 -24.40
N ALA A 160 7.73 0.12 -25.25
CA ALA A 160 8.74 -0.75 -25.83
C ALA A 160 9.57 0.07 -26.84
N SER A 161 10.89 0.03 -26.72
CA SER A 161 11.76 0.45 -27.82
C SER A 161 11.67 -0.61 -28.93
N HIS A 162 11.13 -0.23 -30.09
CA HIS A 162 11.21 -1.01 -31.33
C HIS A 162 12.54 -0.75 -32.04
#